data_AF-A0A356I8R2-F1
#
_entry.id   AF-A0A356I8R2-F1
#
_cell.length_a   1.000
_cell.length_b   1.000
_cell.length_c   1.000
_cell.angle_alpha   90.00
_cell.angle_beta   90.00
_cell.angle_gamma   90.00
#
_symmetry.space_group_name_H-M   'P 1'
#
loop_
_entity.id
_entity.type
_entity.pdbx_description
1 polymer ?
#
loop_
_entity_poly.entity_id
_entity_poly.type
_entity_poly.pdbx_seq_one_letter_code
_entity_poly.pdbx_strand_id
1 'polypeptide(L)'
;MFLGDFTNEKISILLTLFLTFLLGACANTSSQTSGSTIDITLQITNKDQVNRQEVTANQGDSVMNILKAHHDIEEDNGLITKI
;
A
#
# COMPACT_ATOMS: atom_id res chain seq x y z
N MET A 1 61.22 -5.92 -15.37
CA MET A 1 60.84 -7.04 -14.49
C MET A 1 60.26 -6.40 -13.24
N PHE A 2 58.94 -6.18 -13.26
CA PHE A 2 57.89 -7.01 -12.64
C PHE A 2 57.55 -6.45 -11.24
N LEU A 3 56.25 -6.34 -10.95
CA LEU A 3 55.59 -5.83 -9.72
C LEU A 3 55.18 -4.35 -9.72
N GLY A 4 54.35 -3.93 -10.67
CA GLY A 4 53.63 -2.64 -10.61
C GLY A 4 52.17 -2.70 -11.04
N ASP A 5 51.85 -3.54 -12.04
CA ASP A 5 50.54 -3.45 -12.73
C ASP A 5 49.50 -4.53 -12.36
N PHE A 6 49.84 -5.51 -11.50
CA PHE A 6 48.95 -6.68 -11.28
C PHE A 6 47.95 -6.54 -10.12
N THR A 7 48.02 -5.45 -9.35
CA THR A 7 47.22 -5.25 -8.13
C THR A 7 45.93 -4.45 -8.35
N ASN A 8 45.82 -3.68 -9.44
CA ASN A 8 44.66 -2.81 -9.70
C ASN A 8 43.44 -3.54 -10.27
N GLU A 9 43.61 -4.53 -11.16
CA GLU A 9 42.47 -5.26 -11.74
C GLU A 9 41.76 -6.17 -10.71
N LYS A 10 42.52 -6.82 -9.82
CA LYS A 10 41.98 -7.78 -8.86
C LYS A 10 41.14 -7.11 -7.75
N ILE A 11 41.59 -5.93 -7.31
CA ILE A 11 40.87 -5.11 -6.33
C ILE A 11 39.59 -4.53 -6.96
N SER A 12 39.67 -4.13 -8.23
CA SER A 12 38.50 -3.63 -8.99
C SER A 12 37.41 -4.70 -9.11
N ILE A 13 37.76 -5.96 -9.36
CA ILE A 13 36.80 -7.06 -9.48
C ILE A 13 36.13 -7.36 -8.13
N LEU A 14 36.90 -7.41 -7.04
CA LEU A 14 36.37 -7.62 -5.69
C LEU A 14 35.44 -6.49 -5.23
N LEU A 15 35.74 -5.23 -5.58
CA LEU A 15 34.91 -4.07 -5.27
C LEU A 15 33.57 -4.12 -6.03
N THR A 16 33.58 -4.59 -7.28
CA THR A 16 32.38 -4.70 -8.11
C THR A 16 31.43 -5.78 -7.58
N LEU A 17 31.96 -6.90 -7.08
CA LEU A 17 31.15 -7.96 -6.45
C LEU A 17 30.50 -7.54 -5.13
N PHE A 18 31.15 -6.68 -4.35
CA PHE A 18 30.59 -6.20 -3.08
C PHE A 18 29.47 -5.17 -3.32
N LEU A 19 29.57 -4.38 -4.38
CA LEU A 19 28.56 -3.38 -4.74
C LEU A 19 27.25 -4.01 -5.21
N THR A 20 27.28 -5.13 -5.95
CA THR A 20 26.06 -5.83 -6.39
C THR A 20 25.31 -6.52 -5.25
N PHE A 21 25.97 -6.82 -4.13
CA PHE A 21 25.32 -7.38 -2.94
C PHE A 21 24.48 -6.35 -2.19
N LEU A 22 24.82 -5.05 -2.29
CA LEU A 22 24.09 -3.96 -1.63
C LEU A 22 22.80 -3.56 -2.37
N LEU A 23 22.66 -3.88 -3.66
CA LEU A 23 21.44 -3.59 -4.43
C LEU A 23 20.35 -4.67 -4.29
N GLY A 24 20.66 -5.82 -3.69
CA GLY A 24 19.69 -6.92 -3.48
C GLY A 24 18.68 -6.68 -2.35
N ALA A 25 18.85 -5.64 -1.52
CA ALA A 25 18.03 -5.39 -0.33
C ALA A 25 16.94 -4.31 -0.51
N CYS A 26 16.69 -3.85 -1.74
CA CYS A 26 15.61 -2.91 -2.05
C CYS A 26 14.57 -3.53 -3.00
N ALA A 27 14.29 -4.82 -2.83
CA ALA A 27 13.11 -5.45 -3.44
C ALA A 27 12.02 -5.74 -2.39
N ASN A 28 11.93 -4.92 -1.35
CA ASN A 28 10.66 -4.74 -0.65
C ASN A 28 9.91 -3.58 -1.32
N THR A 29 9.56 -3.78 -2.59
CA THR A 29 8.30 -3.20 -3.06
C THR A 29 7.23 -3.93 -2.27
N SER A 30 6.85 -3.36 -1.13
CA SER A 30 5.51 -3.56 -0.61
C SER A 30 4.59 -3.25 -1.78
N SER A 31 4.13 -4.29 -2.46
CA SER A 31 2.96 -4.24 -3.30
C SER A 31 1.82 -3.86 -2.36
N GLN A 32 1.73 -2.58 -2.02
CA GLN A 32 0.43 -1.97 -1.91
C GLN A 32 -0.22 -2.31 -3.25
N THR A 33 -1.13 -3.28 -3.21
CA THR A 33 -1.98 -3.65 -4.32
C THR A 33 -2.87 -2.44 -4.62
N SER A 34 -2.28 -1.38 -5.16
CA SER A 34 -3.02 -0.33 -5.85
C SER A 34 -3.62 -1.03 -7.07
N GLY A 35 -4.89 -1.41 -6.97
CA GLY A 35 -5.66 -1.92 -8.10
C GLY A 35 -6.58 -3.11 -7.84
N SER A 36 -6.68 -3.62 -6.61
CA SER A 36 -7.70 -4.64 -6.29
C SER A 36 -8.93 -3.97 -5.71
N THR A 37 -10.08 -4.16 -6.35
CA THR A 37 -11.39 -3.71 -5.84
C THR A 37 -12.14 -4.85 -5.19
N ILE A 38 -12.99 -4.53 -4.22
CA ILE A 38 -13.88 -5.47 -3.55
C ILE A 38 -15.31 -4.95 -3.62
N ASP A 39 -16.26 -5.84 -3.85
CA ASP A 39 -17.68 -5.53 -3.77
C ASP A 39 -18.17 -5.79 -2.35
N ILE A 40 -18.83 -4.81 -1.76
CA ILE A 40 -19.37 -4.88 -0.41
C ILE A 40 -20.82 -4.40 -0.40
N THR A 41 -21.58 -4.86 0.59
CA THR A 41 -22.93 -4.37 0.85
C THR A 41 -22.89 -3.34 1.97
N LEU A 42 -23.30 -2.12 1.67
CA LEU A 42 -23.52 -1.07 2.67
C LEU A 42 -25.01 -1.07 3.04
N GLN A 43 -25.31 -1.25 4.33
CA GLN A 43 -26.68 -1.28 4.82
C GLN A 43 -26.84 -0.35 6.03
N ILE A 44 -27.75 0.61 5.91
CA ILE A 44 -28.16 1.51 6.99
C ILE A 44 -29.58 1.11 7.41
N THR A 45 -29.74 0.83 8.70
CA THR A 45 -31.03 0.52 9.30
C THR A 45 -31.42 1.61 10.28
N ASN A 46 -32.58 2.24 10.07
CA ASN A 46 -33.17 3.21 10.99
C ASN A 46 -34.58 2.76 11.37
N LYS A 47 -34.72 2.18 12.58
CA LYS A 47 -35.97 1.60 13.11
C LYS A 47 -36.61 0.63 12.10
N ASP A 48 -37.54 1.14 11.30
CA ASP A 48 -38.33 0.37 10.33
C ASP A 48 -37.86 0.55 8.88
N GLN A 49 -36.87 1.41 8.63
CA GLN A 49 -36.30 1.67 7.31
C GLN A 49 -34.97 0.95 7.16
N VAL A 50 -34.81 0.26 6.03
CA VAL A 50 -33.54 -0.34 5.62
C VAL A 50 -33.18 0.23 4.25
N ASN A 51 -32.03 0.89 4.17
CA ASN A 51 -31.41 1.26 2.91
C ASN A 51 -30.20 0.35 2.70
N ARG A 52 -30.19 -0.40 1.59
CA ARG A 52 -29.13 -1.33 1.23
C ARG A 52 -28.63 -0.98 -0.17
N GLN A 53 -27.32 -0.86 -0.32
CA GLN A 53 -26.68 -0.70 -1.62
C GLN A 53 -25.44 -1.57 -1.72
N GLU A 54 -25.16 -2.07 -2.93
CA GLU A 54 -23.87 -2.68 -3.26
C GLU A 54 -22.92 -1.58 -3.73
N VAL A 55 -21.69 -1.58 -3.22
CA VAL A 55 -20.64 -0.62 -3.59
C VAL A 55 -19.33 -1.34 -3.87
N THR A 56 -18.58 -0.83 -4.84
CA THR A 56 -17.23 -1.28 -5.12
C THR A 56 -16.25 -0.33 -4.43
N ALA A 57 -15.38 -0.86 -3.58
CA ALA A 57 -14.36 -0.12 -2.85
C ALA A 57 -12.96 -0.66 -3.17
N ASN A 58 -11.90 0.13 -2.93
CA ASN A 58 -10.55 -0.40 -3.07
C ASN A 58 -10.21 -1.26 -1.85
N GLN A 59 -9.49 -2.35 -2.11
CA GLN A 59 -9.03 -3.20 -1.03
C GLN A 59 -8.10 -2.41 -0.10
N GLY A 60 -8.44 -2.38 1.19
CA GLY A 60 -7.71 -1.63 2.21
C GLY A 60 -8.28 -0.23 2.49
N ASP A 61 -9.30 0.23 1.75
CA ASP A 61 -10.03 1.45 2.11
C ASP A 61 -10.64 1.33 3.51
N SER A 62 -10.61 2.42 4.27
CA SER A 62 -11.25 2.46 5.59
C SER A 62 -12.77 2.50 5.44
N VAL A 63 -13.48 1.86 6.37
CA VAL A 63 -14.96 1.90 6.40
C VAL A 63 -15.47 3.34 6.42
N MET A 64 -14.79 4.24 7.13
CA MET A 64 -15.11 5.67 7.19
C MET A 64 -15.06 6.33 5.80
N ASN A 65 -14.02 6.06 5.01
CA ASN A 65 -13.90 6.63 3.67
C ASN A 65 -15.00 6.12 2.74
N ILE A 66 -15.32 4.83 2.84
CA ILE A 66 -16.38 4.22 2.03
C ILE A 66 -17.75 4.81 2.38
N LEU A 67 -18.02 5.04 3.67
CA LEU A 67 -19.25 5.71 4.12
C LEU A 67 -19.34 7.16 3.60
N LYS A 68 -18.26 7.95 3.72
CA LYS A 68 -18.21 9.34 3.22
C LYS A 68 -18.40 9.46 1.71
N ALA A 69 -18.04 8.43 0.95
CA ALA A 69 -18.21 8.42 -0.50
C ALA A 69 -19.66 8.19 -0.95
N HIS A 70 -20.52 7.63 -0.09
CA HIS A 70 -21.87 7.21 -0.46
C HIS A 70 -22.99 7.86 0.38
N HIS A 71 -22.65 8.45 1.53
CA HIS A 71 -23.59 9.11 2.43
C HIS A 71 -23.01 10.42 2.97
N ASP A 72 -23.90 11.39 3.21
CA ASP A 72 -23.56 12.61 3.95
C ASP A 72 -23.51 12.29 5.43
N ILE A 73 -22.31 12.17 5.98
CA ILE A 73 -22.11 11.85 7.40
C ILE A 73 -21.56 13.05 8.17
N GLU A 74 -21.98 13.19 9.43
CA GLU A 74 -21.36 14.11 10.39
C GLU A 74 -20.47 13.31 11.35
N GLU A 75 -19.31 13.88 11.68
CA GLU A 75 -18.30 13.26 12.53
C GLU A 75 -17.93 14.20 13.67
N ASP A 76 -17.80 13.65 14.88
CA ASP A 76 -17.22 14.33 16.02
C ASP A 76 -16.16 13.42 16.66
N ASN A 77 -14.90 13.87 16.65
CA ASN A 77 -13.75 13.15 17.22
C ASN A 77 -13.61 11.68 16.74
N GLY A 78 -13.81 11.41 15.45
CA GLY A 78 -13.72 10.05 14.90
C GLY A 78 -14.98 9.22 15.07
N LEU A 79 -16.00 9.74 15.75
CA LEU A 79 -17.30 9.08 15.93
C LEU A 79 -18.31 9.65 14.93
N ILE A 80 -19.01 8.75 14.23
CA ILE A 80 -20.11 9.13 13.35
C ILE A 80 -21.31 9.50 14.22
N THR A 81 -21.79 10.73 14.07
CA THR A 81 -22.93 11.27 14.83
C THR A 81 -24.22 11.34 14.01
N LYS A 82 -24.10 11.30 12.67
CA LYS A 82 -25.22 11.31 11.74
C LYS A 82 -24.86 10.63 10.43
N ILE A 83 -25.84 9.95 9.84
CA ILE A 83 -25.85 9.34 8.51
C ILE A 83 -27.19 9.69 7.85
#